data_AF-A0A497N584-F1
#
_entry.id   AF-A0A497N584-F1
#
_cell.length_a   1.000
_cell.length_b   1.000
_cell.length_c   1.000
_cell.angle_alpha   90.00
_cell.angle_beta   90.00
_cell.angle_gamma   90.00
#
_symmetry.space_group_name_H-M   'P 1'
#
loop_
_entity.id
_entity.type
_entity.pdbx_description
1 polymer ?
#
loop_
_entity_poly.entity_id
_entity_poly.type
_entity_poly.pdbx_seq_one_letter_code
_entity_poly.pdbx_strand_id
1 'polypeptide(L)' 'MSRLVREWLLALGLYHLTTHEDRKEIDRIIEERYGMYCDDAIAQGLVSEEEFREIVEAVLRRRRKRKKVELVEIA' A
#
# COMPACT_ATOMS: atom_id res chain seq x y z
N MET A 1 -5.28 -6.99 7.26
CA MET A 1 -4.95 -5.56 7.27
C MET A 1 -4.44 -5.20 8.63
N SER A 2 -3.16 -4.83 8.67
CA SER A 2 -2.45 -4.33 9.83
C SER A 2 -3.17 -3.13 10.46
N ARG A 3 -3.13 -2.99 11.79
CA ARG A 3 -3.75 -1.84 12.46
C ARG A 3 -2.98 -0.56 12.14
N LEU A 4 -1.64 -0.63 12.14
CA LEU A 4 -0.78 0.53 11.90
C LEU A 4 -0.84 1.01 10.44
N VAL A 5 -0.96 0.09 9.48
CA VAL A 5 -1.18 0.43 8.06
C VAL A 5 -2.45 1.24 7.87
N ARG A 6 -3.53 0.86 8.57
CA ARG A 6 -4.79 1.62 8.54
C ARG A 6 -4.59 3.03 9.13
N GLU A 7 -3.91 3.14 10.27
CA GLU A 7 -3.64 4.42 10.92
C GLU A 7 -2.80 5.35 10.02
N TRP A 8 -1.74 4.82 9.39
CA TRP A 8 -0.89 5.58 8.48
C TRP A 8 -1.62 5.99 7.20
N LEU A 9 -2.44 5.10 6.61
CA LEU A 9 -3.27 5.47 5.47
C LEU A 9 -4.28 6.56 5.81
N LEU A 10 -4.81 6.59 7.04
CA LEU A 10 -5.68 7.66 7.50
C LEU A 10 -4.90 8.96 7.73
N ALA A 11 -3.73 8.88 8.37
CA ALA A 11 -2.87 10.04 8.63
C ALA A 11 -2.41 10.73 7.34
N LEU A 12 -2.04 9.95 6.33
CA LEU A 12 -1.67 10.44 5.00
C LEU A 12 -2.87 10.85 4.13
N GLY A 13 -4.10 10.63 4.60
CA GLY A 13 -5.31 10.86 3.82
C GLY A 13 -5.41 9.96 2.58
N LEU A 14 -4.73 8.82 2.52
CA LEU A 14 -4.74 7.92 1.36
C LEU A 14 -5.78 6.80 1.49
N TYR A 15 -6.32 6.58 2.69
CA TYR A 15 -7.27 5.50 2.99
C TYR A 15 -8.47 5.46 2.03
N HIS A 16 -9.00 6.64 1.66
CA HIS A 16 -10.14 6.75 0.76
C HIS A 16 -9.80 6.47 -0.72
N LEU A 17 -8.51 6.52 -1.09
CA LEU A 17 -8.02 6.22 -2.43
C LEU A 17 -7.70 4.72 -2.62
N THR A 18 -7.48 4.00 -1.51
CA THR A 18 -7.14 2.58 -1.49
C THR A 18 -8.38 1.68 -1.38
N THR A 19 -8.40 0.60 -2.14
CA THR A 19 -9.40 -0.48 -2.00
C THR A 19 -8.97 -1.50 -0.95
N HIS A 20 -9.82 -2.47 -0.64
CA HIS A 20 -9.42 -3.60 0.23
C HIS A 20 -8.23 -4.39 -0.34
N GLU A 21 -8.21 -4.61 -1.65
CA GLU A 21 -7.13 -5.35 -2.30
C GLU A 21 -5.83 -4.54 -2.35
N ASP A 22 -5.90 -3.21 -2.56
CA ASP A 22 -4.71 -2.36 -2.46
C ASP A 22 -4.09 -2.43 -1.06
N ARG A 23 -4.93 -2.45 -0.02
CA ARG A 23 -4.47 -2.51 1.38
C ARG A 23 -3.77 -3.83 1.70
N LYS A 24 -4.27 -4.95 1.16
CA LYS A 24 -3.57 -6.24 1.24
C LYS A 24 -2.27 -6.24 0.45
N GLU A 25 -2.23 -5.61 -0.72
CA GLU A 25 -1.01 -5.53 -1.52
C GLU A 25 0.05 -4.68 -0.81
N ILE A 26 -0.36 -3.59 -0.15
CA ILE A 26 0.52 -2.77 0.71
C ILE A 26 1.08 -3.61 1.87
N ASP A 27 0.23 -4.31 2.63
CA ASP A 27 0.67 -5.20 3.72
C ASP A 27 1.73 -6.18 3.21
N ARG A 28 1.44 -6.88 2.10
CA ARG A 28 2.32 -7.88 1.51
C ARG A 28 3.66 -7.29 1.06
N ILE A 29 3.68 -6.11 0.44
CA ILE A 29 4.93 -5.48 -0.02
C ILE A 29 5.82 -5.14 1.18
N ILE A 30 5.22 -4.65 2.27
CA ILE A 30 5.99 -4.33 3.48
C ILE A 30 6.51 -5.62 4.10
N GLU A 31 5.67 -6.64 4.23
CA GLU A 31 6.09 -7.94 4.76
C GLU A 31 7.21 -8.60 3.93
N GLU A 32 7.11 -8.58 2.60
CA GLU A 32 8.15 -9.12 1.71
C GLU A 32 9.44 -8.29 1.75
N ARG A 33 9.36 -6.96 1.90
CA ARG A 33 10.53 -6.08 1.94
C ARG A 33 11.33 -6.23 3.23
N TYR A 34 10.66 -6.33 4.38
CA TYR A 34 11.33 -6.38 5.69
C TYR A 34 11.41 -7.80 6.27
N GLY A 35 10.76 -8.78 5.65
CA GLY A 35 10.74 -10.17 6.13
C GLY A 35 10.04 -10.36 7.47
N MET A 36 9.17 -9.43 7.87
CA MET A 36 8.46 -9.42 9.15
C MET A 36 7.09 -8.77 9.00
N TYR A 37 6.21 -8.94 9.99
CA TYR A 37 4.88 -8.35 9.95
C TYR A 37 4.94 -6.83 9.84
N CYS A 38 4.02 -6.27 9.05
CA CYS A 38 3.98 -4.84 8.79
C CYS A 38 3.82 -4.00 10.08
N ASP A 39 3.03 -4.49 11.05
CA ASP A 39 2.88 -3.82 12.34
C ASP A 39 4.22 -3.74 13.09
N ASP A 40 5.04 -4.81 13.04
CA ASP A 40 6.35 -4.84 13.70
C ASP A 40 7.36 -3.93 13.02
N ALA A 41 7.36 -3.87 11.68
CA ALA A 41 8.26 -3.02 10.92
C ALA A 41 7.98 -1.52 11.17
N ILE A 42 6.69 -1.14 11.27
CA ILE A 42 6.29 0.22 11.60
C ILE A 42 6.58 0.53 13.08
N ALA A 43 6.26 -0.38 14.00
CA ALA A 43 6.48 -0.17 15.43
C ALA A 43 7.98 -0.04 15.78
N GLN A 44 8.85 -0.74 15.05
CA GLN A 44 10.31 -0.64 15.21
C GLN A 44 10.92 0.58 14.48
N GLY A 45 10.12 1.37 13.75
CA GLY A 45 10.59 2.52 12.99
C GLY A 45 11.47 2.15 11.78
N LEU A 46 11.38 0.91 11.30
CA LEU A 46 12.11 0.45 10.12
C LEU A 46 11.49 1.01 8.82
N VAL A 47 10.20 1.33 8.88
CA VAL A 47 9.46 1.99 7.80
C VAL A 47 9.36 3.47 8.15
N SER A 48 9.87 4.34 7.29
CA SER A 48 9.61 5.79 7.38
C SER A 48 8.30 6.17 6.70
N GLU A 49 7.73 7.31 7.08
CA GLU A 49 6.50 7.83 6.44
C GLU A 49 6.68 8.00 4.92
N GLU A 50 7.84 8.49 4.47
CA GLU A 50 8.16 8.63 3.04
C GLU A 50 8.20 7.28 2.34
N GLU A 51 8.85 6.28 2.94
CA GLU A 51 8.96 4.95 2.33
C GLU A 51 7.59 4.26 2.23
N PHE A 52 6.75 4.42 3.26
CA PHE A 52 5.38 3.93 3.22
C PHE A 52 4.57 4.63 2.14
N ARG A 53 4.67 5.95 2.03
CA ARG A 53 3.98 6.72 0.99
C ARG A 53 4.39 6.26 -0.40
N GLU A 54 5.68 6.01 -0.65
CA GLU A 54 6.16 5.50 -1.92
C GLU A 54 5.58 4.12 -2.26
N ILE A 55 5.48 3.22 -1.27
CA ILE A 55 4.85 1.90 -1.45
C ILE A 55 3.38 2.07 -1.84
N VAL A 56 2.63 2.91 -1.11
CA VAL A 56 1.22 3.18 -1.40
C VAL A 56 1.03 3.77 -2.79
N GLU A 57 1.84 4.77 -3.16
CA GLU A 57 1.81 5.37 -4.49
C GLU A 57 2.15 4.36 -5.59
N ALA A 58 3.12 3.47 -5.37
CA ALA A 58 3.46 2.42 -6.33
C ALA A 58 2.29 1.45 -6.56
N VAL A 59 1.59 1.04 -5.50
CA VAL A 59 0.38 0.19 -5.59
C VAL A 59 -0.73 0.92 -6.35
N LEU A 60 -1.02 2.17 -5.98
CA LEU A 60 -2.04 2.98 -6.66
C LEU A 60 -1.71 3.20 -8.15
N ARG A 61 -0.43 3.42 -8.49
CA ARG A 61 0.02 3.55 -9.89
C ARG A 61 -0.12 2.23 -10.66
N ARG A 62 0.22 1.10 -10.04
CA ARG A 62 0.01 -0.24 -10.64
C ARG A 62 -1.46 -0.51 -10.91
N ARG A 63 -2.35 -0.18 -9.96
CA ARG A 63 -3.81 -0.29 -10.14
C ARG A 63 -4.30 0.56 -11.30
N ARG A 64 -3.88 1.83 -11.38
CA ARG A 64 -4.24 2.72 -12.50
C ARG A 64 -3.77 2.16 -13.84
N LYS A 65 -2.57 1.56 -13.90
CA LYS A 65 -2.08 0.90 -15.12
C LYS A 65 -2.93 -0.32 -15.49
N ARG A 66 -3.23 -1.22 -14.54
CA ARG A 66 -4.09 -2.39 -14.78
C ARG A 66 -5.45 -1.99 -15.32
N LYS A 67 -6.09 -1.01 -14.70
CA LYS A 67 -7.40 -0.49 -15.14
C LYS A 67 -7.35 0.15 -16.54
N LYS A 68 -6.24 0.80 -16.89
CA LYS A 68 -6.05 1.39 -18.22
C LYS A 68 -5.83 0.31 -19.30
N VAL A 69 -5.14 -0.79 -18.98
CA VAL A 69 -4.94 -1.91 -19.91
C VAL A 69 -6.25 -2.66 -20.15
N GLU A 70 -7.02 -2.95 -19.09
CA GLU A 70 -8.34 -3.59 -19.24
C GLU A 70 -9.30 -2.77 -20.12
N LEU A 71 -9.28 -1.44 -20.04
CA LEU A 71 -10.11 -0.59 -20.90
C LEU A 71 -9.68 -0.55 -22.37
N VAL A 72 -8.42 -0.88 -22.67
CA VAL A 72 -7.87 -0.89 -24.04
C VAL A 72 -8.05 -2.26 -24.69
N GLU A 73 -8.08 -3.34 -23.91
CA GLU A 73 -8.31 -4.70 -24.43
C GLU A 73 -9.79 -5.00 -24.77
N ILE A 74 -10.72 -4.15 -24.33
CA ILE A 74 -12.17 -4.29 -24.57
C ILE A 74 -12.68 -3.32 -25.67
N ALA A 75 -11.79 -2.55 -26.31
CA ALA A 75 -12.13 -1.51 -27.30
C ALA A 75 -11.82 -1.92 -28.74
#